data_AF-A0A4V6LEI3-F1
#
_entry.id   AF-A0A4V6LEI3-F1
#
_cell.length_a   1.000
_cell.length_b   1.000
_cell.length_c   1.000
_cell.angle_alpha   90.00
_cell.angle_beta   90.00
_cell.angle_gamma   90.00
#
_symmetry.space_group_name_H-M   'P 1'
#
loop_
_entity.id
_entity.type
_entity.pdbx_description
1 polymer ?
#
loop_
_entity_poly.entity_id
_entity_poly.type
_entity_poly.pdbx_seq_one_letter_code
_entity_poly.pdbx_strand_id
1 'polypeptide(L)' 'MKESLDFALTTEDFIAQACSYRGMGEIYLKQDSDKSRDYFYQSIQLFEKAEDKIGADGVRALLQNEK' A
#
# COMPACT_ATOMS: atom_id res chain seq x y z
N MET A 1 -3.94 -2.29 -13.99
CA MET A 1 -3.20 -2.14 -12.71
C MET A 1 -2.22 -0.99 -12.79
N LYS A 2 -1.31 -0.96 -13.78
CA LYS A 2 -0.38 0.17 -13.99
C LYS A 2 -1.10 1.51 -14.20
N GLU A 3 -2.10 1.54 -15.08
CA GLU A 3 -2.86 2.76 -15.38
C GLU A 3 -3.66 3.33 -14.18
N SER A 4 -4.23 2.48 -13.32
CA SER A 4 -4.91 2.96 -12.11
C SER A 4 -3.95 3.57 -11.10
N LEU A 5 -2.73 3.02 -11.00
CA LEU A 5 -1.70 3.58 -10.14
C LEU A 5 -1.17 4.90 -10.71
N ASP A 6 -0.91 4.97 -12.00
CA ASP A 6 -0.47 6.20 -12.67
C ASP A 6 -1.52 7.33 -12.50
N PHE A 7 -2.81 7.02 -12.63
CA PHE A 7 -3.87 8.01 -12.43
C PHE A 7 -3.98 8.45 -10.97
N ALA A 8 -3.90 7.52 -10.01
CA ALA A 8 -3.90 7.86 -8.58
C ALA A 8 -2.67 8.68 -8.18
N LEU A 9 -1.51 8.46 -8.81
CA LEU A 9 -0.29 9.23 -8.57
C LEU A 9 -0.36 10.64 -9.16
N THR A 10 -1.20 10.89 -10.18
CA THR A 10 -1.45 12.24 -10.69
C THR A 10 -2.43 13.05 -9.86
N THR A 11 -3.16 12.42 -8.95
CA THR A 11 -4.07 13.10 -8.02
C THR A 11 -3.40 13.25 -6.65
N GLU A 12 -3.67 14.34 -5.92
CA GLU A 12 -3.22 14.50 -4.52
C GLU A 12 -4.00 13.61 -3.54
N ASP A 13 -4.65 12.56 -4.03
CA ASP A 13 -5.40 11.61 -3.22
C ASP A 13 -4.45 10.55 -2.66
N PHE A 14 -3.79 10.91 -1.57
CA PHE A 14 -2.88 10.02 -0.86
C PHE A 14 -3.58 8.75 -0.35
N ILE A 15 -4.90 8.78 -0.08
CA ILE A 15 -5.67 7.60 0.33
C ILE A 15 -5.79 6.62 -0.84
N ALA A 16 -6.14 7.10 -2.04
CA ALA A 16 -6.25 6.27 -3.22
C ALA A 16 -4.90 5.66 -3.64
N GLN A 17 -3.83 6.45 -3.57
CA GLN A 17 -2.47 5.95 -3.79
C GLN A 17 -2.11 4.87 -2.76
N ALA A 18 -2.36 5.13 -1.47
CA ALA A 18 -2.08 4.19 -0.40
C ALA A 18 -2.82 2.86 -0.59
N CYS A 19 -4.11 2.91 -0.94
CA CYS A 19 -4.91 1.72 -1.25
C CYS A 19 -4.36 0.94 -2.45
N SER A 20 -3.89 1.64 -3.48
CA SER A 20 -3.29 1.02 -4.67
C SER A 20 -2.01 0.26 -4.32
N TYR A 21 -1.14 0.87 -3.53
CA TYR A 21 0.08 0.21 -3.03
C TYR A 21 -0.21 -0.95 -2.08
N ARG A 22 -1.25 -0.85 -1.23
CA ARG A 22 -1.68 -1.99 -0.40
C ARG A 22 -2.07 -3.18 -1.27
N GLY A 23 -2.89 -2.95 -2.29
CA GLY A 23 -3.31 -4.01 -3.20
C GLY A 23 -2.13 -4.65 -3.95
N MET A 24 -1.14 -3.84 -4.36
CA MET A 24 0.11 -4.36 -4.93
C MET A 24 0.86 -5.24 -3.92
N GLY A 25 1.01 -4.79 -2.68
CA GLY A 25 1.64 -5.56 -1.61
C GLY A 25 0.97 -6.93 -1.42
N GLU A 26 -0.36 -6.99 -1.36
CA GLU A 26 -1.11 -8.24 -1.21
C GLU A 26 -0.95 -9.17 -2.42
N ILE A 27 -0.89 -8.63 -3.63
CA ILE A 27 -0.69 -9.40 -4.87
C ILE A 27 0.72 -9.99 -4.93
N TYR A 28 1.75 -9.22 -4.53
CA TYR A 28 3.13 -9.70 -4.50
C TYR A 28 3.38 -10.65 -3.32
N LEU A 29 2.65 -10.48 -2.21
CA LEU A 29 2.69 -11.39 -1.07
C LEU A 29 2.22 -12.80 -1.49
N LYS A 30 1.12 -12.88 -2.26
CA LYS A 30 0.63 -14.15 -2.82
C LYS A 30 1.58 -14.80 -3.83
N GLN A 31 2.59 -14.06 -4.30
CA GLN A 31 3.62 -14.55 -5.22
C GLN A 31 4.94 -14.85 -4.50
N ASP A 32 4.97 -14.85 -3.16
CA ASP A 32 6.18 -15.02 -2.34
C ASP A 32 7.33 -14.09 -2.77
N SER A 33 6.98 -12.87 -3.18
CA SER A 33 7.95 -11.90 -3.65
C SER A 33 8.29 -10.92 -2.55
N ASP A 34 9.60 -10.73 -2.30
CA ASP A 34 10.12 -9.72 -1.37
C ASP A 34 9.63 -8.29 -1.66
N LYS A 35 9.15 -8.05 -2.90
CA LYS A 35 8.54 -6.78 -3.31
C LYS A 35 7.24 -6.45 -2.57
N SER A 36 6.58 -7.43 -1.95
CA SER A 36 5.34 -7.19 -1.18
C SER A 36 5.57 -6.14 -0.09
N ARG A 37 6.70 -6.27 0.63
CA ARG A 37 7.09 -5.41 1.75
C ARG A 37 7.33 -3.98 1.29
N ASP A 38 8.04 -3.80 0.18
CA ASP A 38 8.29 -2.47 -0.39
C ASP A 38 6.98 -1.75 -0.68
N TYR A 39 6.01 -2.44 -1.29
CA TYR A 39 4.70 -1.87 -1.58
C TYR A 39 3.88 -1.59 -0.32
N PHE A 40 3.94 -2.45 0.70
CA PHE A 40 3.30 -2.16 1.98
C PHE A 40 3.93 -0.95 2.68
N TYR A 41 5.25 -0.78 2.64
CA TYR A 41 5.90 0.43 3.17
C TYR A 41 5.47 1.70 2.44
N GLN A 42 5.38 1.67 1.11
CA GLN A 42 4.88 2.81 0.34
C GLN A 42 3.43 3.15 0.71
N SER A 43 2.58 2.13 0.88
CA SER A 43 1.19 2.30 1.31
C SER A 43 1.09 2.97 2.69
N ILE A 44 1.89 2.53 3.66
CA ILE A 44 1.91 3.11 5.02
C ILE A 44 2.31 4.59 4.98
N GLN A 45 3.38 4.93 4.25
CA GLN A 45 3.84 6.33 4.14
C GLN A 45 2.77 7.27 3.58
N LEU A 46 1.97 6.78 2.63
CA LEU A 46 0.89 7.55 2.03
C LEU A 46 -0.32 7.68 2.95
N PHE A 47 -0.71 6.61 3.66
CA PHE A 47 -1.73 6.70 4.70
C PHE A 47 -1.32 7.67 5.81
N GLU A 48 -0.04 7.68 6.22
CA GLU A 48 0.47 8.65 7.20
C GLU A 48 0.44 10.09 6.69
N LYS A 49 0.79 10.33 5.41
CA LYS A 49 0.65 11.65 4.78
C LYS A 49 -0.80 12.10 4.69
N ALA A 50 -1.73 11.17 4.53
CA ALA A 50 -3.16 11.43 4.53
C ALA A 50 -3.76 11.55 5.95
N GLU A 51 -2.92 11.46 7.00
CA GLU A 51 -3.31 11.41 8.41
C GLU A 51 -4.28 10.24 8.76
N ASP A 52 -4.38 9.24 7.88
CA ASP A 52 -5.19 8.04 8.07
C ASP A 52 -4.41 6.95 8.80
N LYS A 53 -4.46 7.04 10.13
CA LYS A 53 -3.85 6.04 11.02
C LYS A 53 -4.49 4.66 10.90
N ILE A 54 -5.79 4.59 10.60
CA ILE A 54 -6.52 3.32 10.50
C ILE A 54 -6.02 2.55 9.28
N GLY A 55 -5.89 3.23 8.13
CA GLY A 55 -5.32 2.66 6.92
C GLY A 55 -3.88 2.18 7.14
N ALA A 56 -3.03 3.01 7.74
CA ALA A 56 -1.63 2.66 8.03
C ALA A 56 -1.51 1.42 8.94
N ASP A 57 -2.28 1.38 10.03
CA ASP A 57 -2.24 0.26 10.98
C ASP A 57 -2.80 -1.03 10.38
N GLY A 58 -3.83 -0.93 9.53
CA GLY A 58 -4.32 -2.07 8.75
C GLY A 58 -3.24 -2.68 7.87
N VAL A 59 -2.44 -1.85 7.19
CA VAL A 59 -1.32 -2.33 6.37
C VAL A 59 -0.19 -2.91 7.23
N ARG A 60 0.13 -2.30 8.37
CA ARG A 60 1.12 -2.83 9.33
C ARG A 60 0.74 -4.22 9.85
N ALA A 61 -0.55 -4.46 10.09
CA ALA A 61 -1.02 -5.76 10.52
C ALA A 61 -0.77 -6.84 9.44
N LEU A 62 -0.84 -6.50 8.15
CA LEU A 62 -0.52 -7.43 7.06
C LEU A 62 0.96 -7.85 7.09
N LEU A 63 1.88 -6.91 7.38
CA LEU A 63 3.31 -7.21 7.54
C LEU A 63 3.60 -8.09 8.77
N GLN A 64 2.85 -7.93 9.85
CA GLN A 64 3.04 -8.71 11.08
C GLN A 64 2.49 -10.15 10.98
N ASN A 65 1.53 -10.38 10.09
CA ASN A 65 0.95 -11.70 9.84
C ASN A 65 1.80 -12.60 8.91
N GLU A 66 2.98 -12.14 8.44
CA GLU A 66 3.94 -12.97 7.68
C GLU A 66 4.69 -14.02 8.55
N LYS A 67 4.10 -14.51 9.65
CA LYS A 67 4.71 -15.51 10.55
C LYS A 67 4.17 -16.92 10.33
#